data_AF-A0A3C0B506-F1
#
_entry.id   AF-A0A3C0B506-F1
#
_cell.length_a   1.000
_cell.length_b   1.000
_cell.length_c   1.000
_cell.angle_alpha   90.00
_cell.angle_beta   90.00
_cell.angle_gamma   90.00
#
_symmetry.space_group_name_H-M   'P 1'
#
loop_
_entity.id
_entity.type
_entity.pdbx_description
1 polymer ?
#
loop_
_entity_poly.entity_id
_entity_poly.type
_entity_poly.pdbx_seq_one_letter_code
_entity_poly.pdbx_strand_id
1 'polypeptide(L)' 'HDEKNDCNIGDTVVIAETRPLSRTKCWRLVEIIEKAK' A
#
# COMPACT_ATOMS: atom_id res chain seq x y z
N HIS A 1 1.19 -5.90 -0.02
CA HIS A 1 0.23 -6.18 1.07
C HIS A 1 0.49 -5.16 2.16
N ASP A 2 -0.56 -4.68 2.81
CA ASP A 2 -0.49 -3.73 3.91
C ASP A 2 -0.67 -4.53 5.21
N GLU A 3 0.41 -4.76 5.94
CA GLU A 3 0.42 -5.65 7.10
C GLU A 3 -0.20 -5.03 8.37
N LYS A 4 -0.45 -3.71 8.38
CA LYS A 4 -0.94 -3.01 9.58
C LYS A 4 -2.32 -2.37 9.41
N ASN A 5 -2.92 -2.39 8.21
CA ASN A 5 -4.20 -1.70 7.93
C ASN A 5 -4.16 -0.24 8.40
N ASP A 6 -3.01 0.42 8.27
CA ASP A 6 -2.80 1.79 8.78
C ASP A 6 -3.30 2.87 7.79
N CYS A 7 -3.75 2.45 6.61
CA CYS A 7 -4.24 3.32 5.54
C CYS A 7 -5.75 3.52 5.66
N ASN A 8 -6.17 4.78 5.76
CA ASN A 8 -7.56 5.19 5.65
C ASN A 8 -7.92 5.50 4.19
N ILE A 9 -9.21 5.46 3.90
CA ILE A 9 -9.74 5.82 2.58
C ILE A 9 -9.53 7.32 2.38
N GLY A 10 -8.67 7.68 1.43
CA GLY A 10 -8.28 9.07 1.16
C GLY A 10 -6.78 9.34 1.32
N ASP A 11 -6.02 8.39 1.84
CA ASP A 11 -4.58 8.54 2.03
C ASP A 11 -3.80 8.36 0.71
N THR A 12 -2.81 9.23 0.49
CA THR A 12 -1.86 9.07 -0.62
C THR A 12 -0.74 8.15 -0.17
N VAL A 13 -0.67 6.97 -0.79
CA VAL A 13 0.31 5.92 -0.45
C VAL A 13 1.25 5.62 -1.60
N VAL A 14 2.52 5.35 -1.27
CA VAL A 14 3.51 4.85 -2.23
C VAL A 14 3.53 3.35 -2.17
N ILE A 15 3.35 2.74 -3.33
CA ILE A 15 3.50 1.31 -3.55
C ILE A 15 4.73 1.04 -4.41
N ALA A 16 5.45 -0.04 -4.09
CA ALA A 16 6.51 -0.57 -4.93
C ALA A 16 6.10 -1.90 -5.54
N GLU A 17 6.48 -2.11 -6.79
CA GLU A 17 6.39 -3.42 -7.44
C GLU A 17 7.31 -4.41 -6.74
N THR A 18 6.80 -5.61 -6.54
CA THR A 18 7.53 -6.74 -5.97
C THR A 18 7.15 -8.00 -6.73
N ARG A 19 7.81 -9.11 -6.42
CA ARG A 19 7.46 -10.42 -6.99
C ARG A 19 5.94 -10.66 -6.81
N PRO A 20 5.26 -11.35 -7.74
CA PRO A 20 3.84 -11.62 -7.61
C PRO A 20 3.55 -12.32 -6.29
N LEU A 21 2.83 -11.64 -5.41
CA LEU A 21 2.41 -12.14 -4.10
C LEU A 21 1.10 -12.94 -4.22
N SER A 22 0.32 -12.68 -5.26
CA SER A 22 -0.92 -13.38 -5.57
C SER A 22 -1.23 -13.29 -7.07
N ARG A 23 -2.34 -13.90 -7.51
CA ARG A 23 -2.79 -13.90 -8.92
C ARG A 23 -3.00 -12.49 -9.47
N THR A 24 -3.30 -11.51 -8.60
CA THR A 24 -3.58 -10.11 -8.97
C THR A 24 -2.83 -9.08 -8.13
N LYS A 25 -1.99 -9.50 -7.16
CA LYS A 25 -1.24 -8.56 -6.29
C LYS A 25 0.26 -8.71 -6.50
N CYS A 26 0.85 -7.71 -7.12
CA CYS A 26 2.30 -7.56 -7.34
C CYS A 26 2.88 -6.34 -6.61
N TRP A 27 2.13 -5.75 -5.67
CA TRP A 27 2.45 -4.45 -5.08
C TRP A 27 2.57 -4.56 -3.55
N ARG A 28 3.59 -3.90 -2.99
CA ARG A 28 3.81 -3.74 -1.54
C ARG A 28 3.69 -2.26 -1.16
N LEU A 29 3.05 -2.00 -0.01
CA LEU A 29 3.01 -0.67 0.60
C LEU A 29 4.42 -0.32 1.11
N VAL A 30 4.98 0.80 0.67
CA VAL A 30 6.30 1.28 1.12
C VAL A 30 6.14 2.35 2.19
N GLU A 31 5.33 3.36 1.90
CA GLU A 31 5.18 4.56 2.72
C GLU A 31 3.80 5.20 2.51
N ILE A 32 3.30 5.88 3.54
CA ILE A 32 2.11 6.72 3.48
C ILE A 32 2.60 8.18 3.47
N ILE A 33 2.43 8.88 2.35
CA ILE A 33 2.90 10.27 2.19
C ILE A 33 1.95 11.24 2.89
N GLU A 34 0.65 11.04 2.68
CA GLU A 34 -0.39 11.96 3.14
C GLU A 34 -1.52 11.16 3.78
N LYS A 35 -1.77 11.42 5.07
CA LYS A 35 -2.96 10.93 5.75
C LYS A 35 -4.05 11.99 5.63
N ALA A 36 -5.20 11.61 5.07
CA ALA A 36 -6.36 12.48 5.03
C ALA A 36 -6.82 12.75 6.49
N LYS A 37 -6.87 14.02 6.86
CA LYS A 37 -7.23 14.48 8.22
C LYS A 37 -8.73 14.67 8.37
#